data_AF-A0A353N4R8-F1
#
_entry.id   AF-A0A353N4R8-F1
#
_cell.length_a   1.000
_cell.length_b   1.000
_cell.length_c   1.000
_cell.angle_alpha   90.00
_cell.angle_beta   90.00
_cell.angle_gamma   90.00
#
_symmetry.space_group_name_H-M   'P 1'
#
loop_
_entity.id
_entity.type
_entity.pdbx_description
1 polymer ?
#
loop_
_entity_poly.entity_id
_entity_poly.type
_entity_poly.pdbx_seq_one_letter_code
_entity_poly.pdbx_strand_id
1 'polypeptide(L)' 'MRMERISIIGLGLIGGSLGMALCRTNQVWVWGYDLSDQACVEALERKAVHEVASDFQTAISEA' A
#
# COMPACT_ATOMS: atom_id res chain seq x y z
N MET A 1 -6.60 20.88 3.55
CA MET A 1 -7.35 19.79 2.89
C MET A 1 -6.81 18.47 3.43
N ARG A 2 -7.66 17.47 3.66
CA ARG A 2 -7.22 16.17 4.18
C ARG A 2 -6.78 15.31 2.98
N MET A 3 -5.63 14.65 3.08
CA MET A 3 -5.12 13.76 2.04
C MET A 3 -5.99 12.50 1.98
N GLU A 4 -6.42 12.10 0.78
CA GLU A 4 -7.17 10.85 0.57
C GLU A 4 -6.28 9.65 0.88
N ARG A 5 -6.87 8.59 1.43
CA ARG A 5 -6.16 7.37 1.85
C ARG A 5 -6.73 6.18 1.08
N ILE A 6 -5.84 5.29 0.64
CA ILE A 6 -6.18 4.09 -0.11
C ILE A 6 -5.42 2.92 0.49
N SER A 7 -6.08 1.79 0.63
CA SER A 7 -5.44 0.52 0.99
C SER A 7 -5.44 -0.45 -0.18
N ILE A 8 -4.30 -1.08 -0.42
CA ILE A 8 -4.12 -2.14 -1.41
C ILE A 8 -3.98 -3.46 -0.67
N ILE A 9 -4.94 -4.35 -0.90
CA ILE A 9 -4.92 -5.73 -0.40
C ILE A 9 -4.37 -6.64 -1.51
N GLY A 10 -3.22 -7.24 -1.24
CA GLY A 10 -2.42 -7.99 -2.22
C GLY A 10 -1.40 -7.08 -2.89
N LEU A 11 -0.12 -7.29 -2.58
CA LEU A 11 1.02 -6.46 -3.00
C LEU A 11 1.92 -7.14 -4.05
N GLY A 12 1.44 -8.21 -4.66
CA GLY A 12 2.08 -8.83 -5.82
C GLY A 12 2.09 -7.93 -7.07
N LEU A 13 2.21 -8.55 -8.25
CA LEU A 13 2.44 -7.81 -9.51
C LEU A 13 1.43 -6.67 -9.76
N ILE A 14 0.12 -6.95 -9.64
CA ILE A 14 -0.93 -5.97 -9.96
C ILE A 14 -1.02 -4.89 -8.88
N GLY A 15 -1.19 -5.29 -7.61
CA GLY A 15 -1.34 -4.36 -6.51
C GLY A 15 -0.11 -3.47 -6.33
N GLY A 16 1.10 -4.05 -6.42
CA GLY A 16 2.34 -3.29 -6.38
C GLY A 16 2.48 -2.30 -7.55
N SER A 17 2.07 -2.69 -8.76
CA SER A 17 2.12 -1.80 -9.93
C SER A 17 1.16 -0.61 -9.80
N LEU A 18 -0.06 -0.86 -9.31
CA LEU A 18 -1.04 0.18 -9.01
C LEU A 18 -0.53 1.11 -7.91
N GLY A 19 -0.03 0.54 -6.82
CA GLY A 19 0.51 1.29 -5.70
C GLY A 19 1.66 2.21 -6.11
N MET A 20 2.63 1.72 -6.89
CA MET A 20 3.71 2.55 -7.42
C MET A 20 3.17 3.72 -8.26
N ALA A 21 2.10 3.52 -9.04
CA ALA A 21 1.48 4.60 -9.80
C ALA A 21 0.80 5.63 -8.89
N LEU A 22 0.08 5.18 -7.86
CA LEU A 22 -0.60 6.04 -6.89
C LEU A 22 0.40 6.86 -6.06
N CYS A 23 1.45 6.24 -5.51
CA CYS A 23 2.48 6.93 -4.72
C CYS A 23 3.18 8.03 -5.51
N ARG A 24 3.41 7.84 -6.82
CA ARG A 24 4.00 8.88 -7.69
C ARG A 24 3.13 10.13 -7.85
N THR A 25 1.83 10.04 -7.62
CA THR A 25 0.93 11.19 -7.77
C THR A 25 1.11 12.21 -6.64
N ASN A 26 1.59 11.77 -5.47
CA ASN A 26 1.69 12.58 -4.25
C ASN A 26 0.36 13.23 -3.80
N GLN A 27 -0.78 12.71 -4.27
CA GLN A 27 -2.13 13.19 -3.96
C GLN A 27 -2.85 12.33 -2.92
N VAL A 28 -2.42 11.07 -2.77
CA VAL A 28 -3.02 10.08 -1.90
C VAL A 28 -1.96 9.42 -1.03
N TRP A 29 -2.34 9.01 0.17
CA TRP A 29 -1.54 8.12 1.00
C TRP A 29 -1.98 6.67 0.75
N VAL A 30 -1.01 5.76 0.70
CA VAL A 30 -1.23 4.37 0.27
C VAL A 30 -0.75 3.43 1.36
N TRP A 31 -1.68 2.70 1.96
CA TRP A 31 -1.42 1.58 2.84
C TRP A 31 -1.40 0.27 2.04
N GLY A 32 -0.57 -0.68 2.46
CA GLY A 32 -0.47 -2.00 1.87
C GLY A 32 -0.74 -3.11 2.87
N TYR A 33 -1.27 -4.23 2.39
CA TYR A 33 -1.31 -5.47 3.15
C TYR A 33 -1.19 -6.68 2.21
N ASP A 34 -0.38 -7.65 2.59
CA ASP A 34 -0.26 -8.95 1.92
C ASP A 34 -0.08 -10.04 2.99
N LEU A 35 -0.39 -11.29 2.63
CA LEU A 35 -0.10 -12.45 3.49
C LEU A 35 1.38 -12.83 3.46
N SER A 36 2.10 -12.40 2.44
CA SER A 36 3.54 -12.62 2.28
C SER A 36 4.34 -11.43 2.82
N ASP A 37 5.06 -11.64 3.92
CA ASP A 37 5.99 -10.65 4.47
C ASP A 37 7.02 -10.19 3.42
N GLN A 38 7.46 -11.09 2.54
CA GLN A 38 8.38 -10.75 1.46
C GLN A 38 7.75 -9.75 0.48
N ALA A 39 6.47 -9.92 0.13
CA ALA A 39 5.77 -8.99 -0.75
C ALA A 39 5.59 -7.61 -0.08
N CYS A 40 5.32 -7.60 1.23
CA CYS A 40 5.26 -6.37 2.02
C CYS A 40 6.60 -5.60 2.03
N VAL A 41 7.71 -6.30 2.27
CA VAL A 41 9.05 -5.71 2.23
C VAL A 41 9.37 -5.17 0.84
N GLU A 42 9.15 -5.97 -0.21
CA GLU A 42 9.41 -5.55 -1.58
C GLU A 42 8.56 -4.32 -1.97
N ALA A 43 7.28 -4.28 -1.56
CA ALA A 43 6.39 -3.16 -1.82
C ALA A 43 6.89 -1.84 -1.19
N LEU A 44 7.43 -1.89 0.04
CA LEU A 44 8.04 -0.74 0.69
C LEU A 44 9.32 -0.29 -0.04
N GLU A 45 10.23 -1.23 -0.31
CA GLU A 45 11.50 -0.95 -0.99
C GLU A 45 11.30 -0.31 -2.37
N ARG A 46 10.28 -0.77 -3.10
CA ARG A 46 9.92 -0.27 -4.43
C ARG A 46 9.02 0.97 -4.41
N LYS A 47 8.66 1.47 -3.22
CA LYS A 47 7.73 2.60 -3.03
C LYS A 47 6.37 2.35 -3.70
N ALA A 48 5.92 1.09 -3.68
CA ALA A 48 4.58 0.72 -4.10
C ALA A 48 3.53 1.12 -3.05
N VAL A 49 3.93 1.26 -1.80
CA VAL A 49 3.08 1.74 -0.69
C VAL A 49 3.89 2.71 0.16
N HIS A 50 3.20 3.54 0.94
CA HIS A 50 3.84 4.40 1.93
C HIS A 50 4.06 3.66 3.26
N GLU A 51 3.12 2.79 3.61
CA GLU A 51 3.16 2.02 4.85
C GLU A 51 2.49 0.65 4.64
N VAL A 52 2.89 -0.34 5.45
CA VAL A 52 2.29 -1.67 5.44
C VAL A 52 1.59 -1.89 6.78
N ALA A 53 0.33 -2.33 6.72
CA ALA A 53 -0.44 -2.68 7.90
C ALA A 53 0.00 -4.02 8.48
N SER A 54 -0.03 -4.15 9.82
CA SER A 54 0.30 -5.39 10.53
C SER A 54 -0.68 -6.53 10.28
N ASP A 55 -1.90 -6.19 9.92
CA ASP A 55 -3.00 -7.13 9.72
C ASP A 55 -4.06 -6.51 8.80
N PHE A 56 -4.96 -7.37 8.32
CA PHE A 56 -6.01 -7.00 7.38
C PHE A 56 -6.99 -5.97 7.94
N GLN A 57 -7.29 -6.01 9.24
CA GLN A 57 -8.24 -5.10 9.87
C GLN A 57 -7.67 -3.69 10.00
N THR A 58 -6.38 -3.59 10.36
CA THR A 58 -5.62 -2.35 10.36
C THR A 58 -5.58 -1.76 8.95
N ALA A 59 -5.33 -2.58 7.91
CA ALA A 59 -5.30 -2.11 6.52
C ALA A 59 -6.62 -1.45 6.09
N ILE A 60 -7.78 -1.98 6.50
CA ILE A 60 -9.08 -1.40 6.15
C ILE A 60 -9.35 -0.11 6.93
N SER A 61 -8.95 -0.06 8.20
CA SER A 61 -9.25 1.07 9.09
C SER A 61 -8.47 2.35 8.72
N GLU A 62 -7.37 2.18 8.00
CA GLU A 62 -6.47 3.27 7.61
C GLU A 62 -6.73 3.87 6.22
N ALA A 63 -7.61 3.26 5.42
CA ALA A 63 -8.14 3.85 4.19
C ALA A 63 -9.26 4.86 4.52
#